data_AF-A0A536P9U0-F1
#
_entry.id   AF-A0A536P9U0-F1
#
_cell.length_a   1.000
_cell.length_b   1.000
_cell.length_c   1.000
_cell.angle_alpha   90.00
_cell.angle_beta   90.00
_cell.angle_gamma   90.00
#
_symmetry.space_group_name_H-M   'P 1'
#
loop_
_entity.id
_entity.type
_entity.pdbx_description
1 polymer ?
#
loop_
_entity_poly.entity_id
_entity_poly.type
_entity_poly.pdbx_seq_one_letter_code
_entity_poly.pdbx_strand_id
1 'polypeptide(L)'
;MAAKPGARDDDRLASGLFLLVTASGAVAGLLWAIAYALLGRPLSGAVPGAFAVVAALVGLRLMRSRELGRLRELILLLILLLPAVLQASLGGYVKGSAVVMWSFLAPLSALVFFGPRAGWAWLAGFVAVTAVSALVDAPLARSIPPLSYSAQTALFVFNLCGVGSSVTLVL
;
A
#
# COMPACT_ATOMS: atom_id res chain seq x y z
N MET A 1 -32.92 19.29 -12.18
CA MET A 1 -32.75 18.22 -11.18
C MET A 1 -31.86 18.79 -10.08
N ALA A 2 -32.45 19.30 -9.00
CA ALA A 2 -31.70 19.97 -7.94
C ALA A 2 -30.97 18.93 -7.07
N ALA A 3 -29.66 19.04 -6.96
CA ALA A 3 -28.84 18.18 -6.10
C ALA A 3 -29.32 18.33 -4.64
N LYS A 4 -29.51 17.20 -3.94
CA LYS A 4 -29.91 17.16 -2.52
C LYS A 4 -28.96 18.06 -1.70
N PRO A 5 -29.45 18.86 -0.74
CA PRO A 5 -28.64 19.81 0.04
C PRO A 5 -27.47 19.21 0.84
N GLY A 6 -27.40 17.88 1.02
CA GLY A 6 -26.27 17.19 1.65
C GLY A 6 -25.20 16.64 0.69
N ALA A 7 -25.55 16.40 -0.58
CA ALA A 7 -24.65 15.69 -1.50
C ALA A 7 -23.33 16.44 -1.78
N ARG A 8 -23.38 17.78 -1.76
CA ARG A 8 -22.21 18.64 -2.03
C ARG A 8 -21.22 18.69 -0.86
N ASP A 9 -21.70 18.51 0.37
CA ASP A 9 -20.83 18.46 1.55
C ASP A 9 -20.29 17.04 1.77
N ASP A 10 -21.08 16.00 1.48
CA ASP A 10 -20.62 14.61 1.47
C ASP A 10 -19.49 14.40 0.44
N ASP A 11 -19.63 14.95 -0.78
CA ASP A 11 -18.59 14.89 -1.82
C ASP A 11 -17.31 15.63 -1.41
N ARG A 12 -17.42 16.74 -0.68
CA ARG A 12 -16.28 17.51 -0.16
C ARG A 12 -15.58 16.77 0.97
N LEU A 13 -16.33 16.16 1.89
CA LEU A 13 -15.79 15.34 2.97
C LEU A 13 -15.06 14.12 2.40
N ALA A 14 -15.68 13.39 1.46
CA ALA A 14 -15.07 12.23 0.81
C ALA A 14 -13.79 12.62 0.06
N SER A 15 -13.81 13.73 -0.67
CA SER A 15 -12.62 14.26 -1.36
C SER A 15 -11.52 14.67 -0.39
N GLY A 16 -11.87 15.33 0.73
CA GLY A 16 -10.92 15.75 1.76
C GLY A 16 -10.29 14.56 2.49
N LEU A 17 -11.10 13.56 2.84
CA LEU A 17 -10.65 12.33 3.48
C LEU A 17 -9.72 11.54 2.54
N PHE A 18 -10.07 11.42 1.26
CA PHE A 18 -9.22 10.78 0.27
C PHE A 18 -7.89 11.52 0.09
N LEU A 19 -7.91 12.86 0.08
CA LEU A 19 -6.70 13.67 0.01
C LEU A 19 -5.80 13.43 1.23
N LEU A 20 -6.39 13.37 2.42
CA LEU A 20 -5.69 13.10 3.68
C LEU A 20 -5.02 11.71 3.65
N VAL A 21 -5.74 10.68 3.22
CA VAL A 21 -5.23 9.31 3.08
C VAL A 21 -4.11 9.23 2.02
N THR A 22 -4.27 9.94 0.91
CA THR A 22 -3.26 9.98 -0.15
C THR A 22 -1.99 10.69 0.32
N ALA A 23 -2.13 11.81 1.04
CA ALA A 23 -1.02 12.55 1.60
C ALA A 23 -0.29 11.77 2.69
N SER A 24 -1.03 11.11 3.60
CA SER A 24 -0.43 10.27 4.64
C SER A 24 0.30 9.07 4.04
N GLY A 25 -0.24 8.44 2.99
CA GLY A 25 0.43 7.39 2.23
C GLY A 25 1.72 7.86 1.57
N ALA A 26 1.76 9.08 1.02
CA ALA A 26 2.97 9.66 0.44
C ALA A 26 4.04 9.94 1.50
N VAL A 27 3.66 10.50 2.66
CA VAL A 27 4.58 10.71 3.79
C VAL A 27 5.13 9.38 4.30
N ALA A 28 4.28 8.38 4.48
CA ALA A 28 4.70 7.04 4.89
C ALA A 28 5.69 6.43 3.88
N GLY A 29 5.40 6.52 2.59
CA GLY A 29 6.30 6.04 1.52
C GLY A 29 7.66 6.72 1.54
N LEU A 30 7.71 8.03 1.78
CA LEU A 30 8.96 8.78 1.90
C LEU A 30 9.75 8.37 3.14
N LEU A 31 9.08 8.23 4.29
CA LEU A 31 9.71 7.76 5.54
C LEU A 31 10.33 6.37 5.35
N TRP A 32 9.62 5.47 4.67
CA TRP A 32 10.15 4.15 4.34
C TRP A 32 11.33 4.20 3.37
N ALA A 33 11.28 5.06 2.37
CA ALA A 33 12.38 5.24 1.43
C ALA A 33 13.65 5.70 2.15
N ILE A 34 13.52 6.66 3.06
CA ILE A 34 14.62 7.15 3.91
C ILE A 34 15.11 6.03 4.84
N ALA A 35 14.21 5.34 5.53
CA ALA A 35 14.58 4.26 6.45
C ALA A 35 15.37 3.17 5.75
N TYR A 36 14.92 2.69 4.58
CA TYR A 36 15.65 1.68 3.82
C TYR A 36 16.96 2.21 3.24
N ALA A 37 17.04 3.48 2.82
CA ALA A 37 18.30 4.08 2.42
C ALA A 37 19.32 4.10 3.57
N LEU A 38 18.90 4.49 4.78
CA LEU A 38 19.73 4.48 5.99
C LEU A 38 20.16 3.06 6.41
N LEU A 39 19.34 2.05 6.10
CA LEU A 39 19.65 0.63 6.29
C LEU A 39 20.53 0.04 5.18
N GLY A 40 21.05 0.86 4.25
CA GLY A 40 21.90 0.42 3.15
C GLY A 40 21.16 -0.32 2.04
N ARG A 41 19.84 -0.12 1.92
CA ARG A 41 18.95 -0.75 0.92
C ARG A 41 18.26 0.28 0.03
N PRO A 42 19.01 1.08 -0.75
CA PRO A 42 18.43 2.13 -1.58
C PRO A 42 17.46 1.60 -2.65
N LEU A 43 17.73 0.41 -3.22
CA LEU A 43 16.81 -0.24 -4.17
C LEU A 43 15.47 -0.61 -3.52
N SER A 44 15.49 -1.14 -2.30
CA SER A 44 14.27 -1.40 -1.53
C SER A 44 13.56 -0.11 -1.17
N GLY A 45 14.30 0.95 -0.81
CA GLY A 45 13.74 2.27 -0.53
C GLY A 45 13.12 2.96 -1.75
N ALA A 46 13.59 2.67 -2.97
CA ALA A 46 13.01 3.21 -4.20
C ALA A 46 11.57 2.73 -4.44
N VAL A 47 11.19 1.55 -3.96
CA VAL A 47 9.83 1.01 -4.10
C VAL A 47 8.78 1.89 -3.39
N PRO A 48 8.86 2.12 -2.06
CA PRO A 48 7.94 3.02 -1.36
C PRO A 48 8.12 4.49 -1.80
N GLY A 49 9.31 4.89 -2.24
CA GLY A 49 9.52 6.21 -2.85
C GLY A 49 8.73 6.40 -4.15
N ALA A 50 8.72 5.39 -5.04
CA ALA A 50 7.91 5.40 -6.26
C ALA A 50 6.41 5.44 -5.94
N PHE A 51 5.96 4.69 -4.93
CA PHE A 51 4.59 4.80 -4.44
C PHE A 51 4.24 6.22 -3.98
N ALA A 52 5.13 6.85 -3.20
CA ALA A 52 4.91 8.22 -2.72
C ALA A 52 4.76 9.23 -3.87
N VAL A 53 5.59 9.10 -4.92
CA VAL A 53 5.48 9.93 -6.13
C VAL A 53 4.14 9.70 -6.83
N VAL A 54 3.73 8.45 -7.04
CA VAL A 54 2.47 8.15 -7.72
C VAL A 54 1.27 8.63 -6.89
N ALA A 55 1.29 8.40 -5.56
CA ALA A 55 0.26 8.89 -4.65
C ALA A 55 0.15 10.43 -4.72
N ALA A 56 1.27 11.14 -4.69
CA ALA A 56 1.28 12.60 -4.84
C ALA A 56 0.69 13.06 -6.18
N LEU A 57 1.02 12.39 -7.29
CA LEU A 57 0.47 12.70 -8.61
C LEU A 57 -1.04 12.47 -8.68
N VAL A 58 -1.54 11.39 -8.07
CA VAL A 58 -2.98 11.13 -7.99
C VAL A 58 -3.68 12.18 -7.14
N GLY A 59 -3.11 12.54 -5.98
CA GLY A 59 -3.62 13.63 -5.13
C GLY A 59 -3.74 14.95 -5.89
N LEU A 60 -2.68 15.35 -6.60
CA LEU A 60 -2.65 16.56 -7.44
C LEU A 60 -3.72 16.53 -8.54
N ARG A 61 -3.93 15.38 -9.18
CA ARG A 61 -4.96 15.25 -10.22
C ARG A 61 -6.36 15.30 -9.63
N LEU A 62 -6.57 14.74 -8.44
CA LEU A 62 -7.85 14.81 -7.74
C LEU A 62 -8.22 16.25 -7.39
N MET A 63 -7.24 17.04 -6.93
CA MET A 63 -7.43 18.48 -6.66
C MET A 63 -7.88 19.25 -7.91
N ARG A 64 -7.42 18.85 -9.10
CA ARG A 64 -7.73 19.53 -10.37
C ARG A 64 -9.02 19.07 -11.04
N SER A 65 -9.29 17.77 -11.04
CA SER A 65 -10.36 17.18 -11.89
C SER A 65 -11.55 16.63 -11.13
N ARG A 66 -11.44 16.39 -9.81
CA ARG A 66 -12.44 15.70 -8.97
C ARG A 66 -12.95 14.34 -9.50
N GLU A 67 -12.35 13.80 -10.55
CA GLU A 67 -12.73 12.52 -11.14
C GLU A 67 -11.61 11.48 -10.93
N LEU A 68 -11.94 10.42 -10.19
CA LEU A 68 -11.00 9.34 -9.86
C LEU A 68 -10.88 8.27 -10.96
N GLY A 69 -11.85 8.18 -11.88
CA GLY A 69 -11.82 7.32 -13.07
C GLY A 69 -11.08 5.98 -12.91
N ARG A 70 -10.11 5.72 -13.79
CA ARG A 70 -9.21 4.54 -13.75
C ARG A 70 -8.06 4.65 -12.73
N LEU A 71 -7.86 5.81 -12.10
CA LEU A 71 -6.76 5.98 -11.12
C LEU A 71 -7.02 5.25 -9.81
N ARG A 72 -8.28 5.04 -9.44
CA ARG A 72 -8.64 4.22 -8.28
C ARG A 72 -8.15 2.77 -8.42
N GLU A 73 -8.31 2.19 -9.60
CA GLU A 73 -7.84 0.84 -9.91
C GLU A 73 -6.31 0.78 -9.92
N LEU A 74 -5.66 1.82 -10.46
CA LEU A 74 -4.21 1.95 -10.39
C LEU A 74 -3.71 2.01 -8.94
N ILE A 75 -4.33 2.82 -8.07
CA ILE A 75 -3.95 2.88 -6.65
C ILE A 75 -4.11 1.52 -5.98
N LEU A 76 -5.23 0.82 -6.20
CA LEU A 76 -5.43 -0.52 -5.64
C LEU A 76 -4.39 -1.51 -6.17
N LEU A 77 -4.03 -1.45 -7.46
CA LEU A 77 -2.95 -2.28 -8.03
C LEU A 77 -1.61 -1.96 -7.36
N LEU A 78 -1.33 -0.69 -7.10
CA LEU A 78 -0.08 -0.27 -6.47
C LEU A 78 -0.01 -0.71 -5.01
N ILE A 79 -1.10 -0.54 -4.24
CA ILE A 79 -1.22 -1.06 -2.88
C ILE A 79 -1.04 -2.58 -2.88
N LEU A 80 -1.60 -3.28 -3.87
CA LEU A 80 -1.48 -4.73 -4.00
C LEU A 80 -0.04 -5.19 -4.33
N LEU A 81 0.60 -4.55 -5.32
CA LEU A 81 1.82 -5.07 -5.94
C LEU A 81 3.10 -4.51 -5.29
N LEU A 82 3.15 -3.25 -4.89
CA LEU A 82 4.40 -2.67 -4.38
C LEU A 82 4.91 -3.33 -3.11
N PRO A 83 4.07 -3.66 -2.10
CA PRO A 83 4.58 -4.34 -0.91
C PRO A 83 5.17 -5.71 -1.24
N ALA A 84 4.64 -6.41 -2.24
CA ALA A 84 5.21 -7.67 -2.73
C ALA A 84 6.56 -7.47 -3.44
N VAL A 85 6.69 -6.42 -4.27
CA VAL A 85 7.96 -6.05 -4.91
C VAL A 85 9.01 -5.64 -3.87
N LEU A 86 8.60 -4.85 -2.87
CA LEU A 86 9.44 -4.46 -1.74
C LEU A 86 9.91 -5.71 -0.98
N GLN A 87 9.00 -6.62 -0.65
CA GLN A 87 9.33 -7.86 0.02
C GLN A 87 10.33 -8.71 -0.78
N ALA A 88 10.13 -8.82 -2.09
CA ALA A 88 11.06 -9.52 -2.97
C ALA A 88 12.45 -8.87 -2.94
N SER A 89 12.52 -7.54 -2.98
CA SER A 89 13.78 -6.79 -2.92
C SER A 89 14.54 -6.95 -1.59
N LEU A 90 13.84 -7.33 -0.52
CA LEU A 90 14.41 -7.56 0.81
C LEU A 90 14.84 -9.01 1.03
N GLY A 91 14.54 -9.91 0.09
CA GLY A 91 14.91 -11.32 0.19
C GLY A 91 13.83 -12.20 0.81
N GLY A 92 12.56 -11.86 0.60
CA GLY A 92 11.43 -12.75 0.93
C GLY A 92 10.66 -12.38 2.20
N TYR A 93 9.76 -13.26 2.64
CA TYR A 93 8.84 -13.02 3.75
C TYR A 93 9.56 -12.73 5.05
N VAL A 94 10.54 -13.56 5.42
CA VAL A 94 11.25 -13.42 6.70
C VAL A 94 12.14 -12.18 6.68
N LYS A 95 12.99 -12.04 5.66
CA LYS A 95 13.95 -10.91 5.57
C LYS A 95 13.26 -9.57 5.33
N GLY A 96 12.12 -9.58 4.65
CA GLY A 96 11.26 -8.43 4.43
C GLY A 96 10.27 -8.16 5.56
N SER A 97 10.35 -8.89 6.68
CA SER A 97 9.47 -8.70 7.84
C SER A 97 7.98 -8.73 7.50
N ALA A 98 7.60 -9.60 6.56
CA ALA A 98 6.25 -9.77 6.05
C ALA A 98 5.58 -8.45 5.61
N VAL A 99 6.36 -7.53 5.02
CA VAL A 99 5.85 -6.24 4.50
C VAL A 99 4.74 -6.41 3.45
N VAL A 100 4.62 -7.58 2.81
CA VAL A 100 3.47 -7.90 1.92
C VAL A 100 2.11 -7.84 2.63
N MET A 101 2.06 -7.84 3.97
CA MET A 101 0.81 -7.63 4.72
C MET A 101 0.10 -6.33 4.30
N TRP A 102 0.84 -5.28 3.93
CA TRP A 102 0.26 -4.03 3.45
C TRP A 102 -0.56 -4.18 2.16
N SER A 103 -0.29 -5.22 1.35
CA SER A 103 -1.07 -5.55 0.16
C SER A 103 -2.51 -5.93 0.47
N PHE A 104 -2.82 -6.35 1.70
CA PHE A 104 -4.19 -6.67 2.13
C PHE A 104 -5.10 -5.43 2.18
N LEU A 105 -4.54 -4.22 2.24
CA LEU A 105 -5.34 -3.00 2.17
C LEU A 105 -6.05 -2.84 0.81
N ALA A 106 -5.54 -3.47 -0.27
CA ALA A 106 -6.19 -3.42 -1.58
C ALA A 106 -7.57 -4.11 -1.59
N PRO A 107 -7.71 -5.40 -1.22
CA PRO A 107 -9.04 -6.03 -1.14
C PRO A 107 -9.95 -5.38 -0.11
N LEU A 108 -9.42 -4.93 1.03
CA LEU A 108 -10.21 -4.25 2.05
C LEU A 108 -10.77 -2.91 1.54
N SER A 109 -9.93 -2.09 0.92
CA SER A 109 -10.37 -0.84 0.29
C SER A 109 -11.37 -1.13 -0.84
N ALA A 110 -11.15 -2.17 -1.64
CA ALA A 110 -12.07 -2.53 -2.70
C ALA A 110 -13.44 -2.98 -2.19
N LEU A 111 -13.46 -3.73 -1.07
CA LEU A 111 -14.68 -4.16 -0.41
C LEU A 111 -15.49 -2.95 0.09
N VAL A 112 -14.82 -1.98 0.73
CA VAL A 112 -15.46 -0.79 1.31
C VAL A 112 -15.95 0.17 0.24
N PHE A 113 -15.15 0.47 -0.78
CA PHE A 113 -15.46 1.52 -1.76
C PHE A 113 -16.18 1.02 -3.02
N PHE A 114 -16.03 -0.26 -3.38
CA PHE A 114 -16.57 -0.83 -4.63
C PHE A 114 -17.49 -2.04 -4.39
N GLY A 115 -17.72 -2.40 -3.14
CA GLY A 115 -18.65 -3.43 -2.71
C GLY A 115 -18.11 -4.86 -2.76
N PRO A 116 -18.92 -5.86 -2.34
CA PRO A 116 -18.47 -7.23 -2.09
C PRO A 116 -17.84 -7.94 -3.28
N ARG A 117 -18.43 -7.79 -4.48
CA ARG A 117 -17.94 -8.47 -5.69
C ARG A 117 -16.53 -8.01 -6.06
N ALA A 118 -16.26 -6.70 -5.93
CA ALA A 118 -14.92 -6.16 -6.15
C ALA A 118 -13.96 -6.63 -5.06
N GLY A 119 -14.36 -6.57 -3.79
CA GLY A 119 -13.57 -7.06 -2.66
C GLY A 119 -13.06 -8.50 -2.86
N TRP A 120 -13.93 -9.42 -3.27
CA TRP A 120 -13.55 -10.81 -3.56
C TRP A 120 -12.58 -10.95 -4.73
N ALA A 121 -12.78 -10.19 -5.82
CA ALA A 121 -11.86 -10.21 -6.97
C ALA A 121 -10.45 -9.72 -6.57
N TRP A 122 -10.38 -8.64 -5.78
CA TRP A 122 -9.11 -8.13 -5.26
C TRP A 122 -8.48 -9.05 -4.22
N LEU A 123 -9.29 -9.79 -3.44
CA LEU A 123 -8.77 -10.77 -2.50
C LEU A 123 -8.13 -11.94 -3.24
N ALA A 124 -8.74 -12.41 -4.33
CA ALA A 124 -8.12 -13.39 -5.20
C ALA A 124 -6.79 -12.88 -5.78
N GLY A 125 -6.72 -11.60 -6.16
CA GLY A 125 -5.47 -10.95 -6.55
C GLY A 125 -4.41 -10.96 -5.45
N PHE A 126 -4.78 -10.64 -4.21
CA PHE A 126 -3.89 -10.71 -3.04
C PHE A 126 -3.36 -12.12 -2.78
N VAL A 127 -4.23 -13.13 -2.83
CA VAL A 127 -3.84 -14.53 -2.69
C VAL A 127 -2.89 -14.94 -3.81
N ALA A 128 -3.16 -14.55 -5.05
CA ALA A 128 -2.30 -14.85 -6.20
C ALA A 128 -0.91 -14.22 -6.06
N VAL A 129 -0.84 -12.93 -5.70
CA VAL A 129 0.43 -12.23 -5.45
C VAL A 129 1.21 -12.89 -4.33
N THR A 130 0.54 -13.25 -3.24
CA THR A 130 1.17 -13.96 -2.10
C THR A 130 1.68 -15.34 -2.53
N ALA A 131 0.92 -16.10 -3.30
CA ALA A 131 1.37 -17.39 -3.81
C ALA A 131 2.60 -17.25 -4.71
N VAL A 132 2.60 -16.28 -5.63
CA VAL A 132 3.75 -16.00 -6.50
C VAL A 132 4.97 -15.57 -5.68
N SER A 133 4.80 -14.70 -4.68
CA SER A 133 5.88 -14.31 -3.76
C SER A 133 6.47 -15.49 -3.00
N ALA A 134 5.65 -16.47 -2.62
CA ALA A 134 6.13 -17.69 -1.95
C ALA A 134 6.97 -18.58 -2.88
N LEU A 135 6.60 -18.68 -4.16
CA LEU A 135 7.38 -19.45 -5.15
C LEU A 135 8.78 -18.88 -5.38
N VAL A 136 8.92 -17.55 -5.29
CA VAL A 136 10.22 -16.86 -5.47
C VAL A 136 10.97 -16.62 -4.16
N ASP A 137 10.43 -17.00 -3.01
CA ASP A 137 11.01 -16.68 -1.69
C ASP A 137 12.39 -17.32 -1.50
N ALA A 138 12.50 -18.65 -1.65
CA ALA A 138 13.74 -19.39 -1.45
C ALA A 138 14.94 -18.90 -2.29
N PRO A 139 14.82 -18.62 -3.61
CA PRO A 139 15.94 -18.06 -4.36
C PRO A 139 16.32 -16.64 -3.92
N LEU A 140 15.34 -15.79 -3.59
CA LEU A 140 15.59 -14.42 -3.13
C LEU A 140 16.25 -14.40 -1.75
N ALA A 141 15.79 -15.25 -0.84
CA ALA A 141 16.34 -15.41 0.50
C ALA A 141 17.80 -15.89 0.49
N ARG A 142 18.25 -16.61 -0.54
CA ARG A 142 19.67 -16.98 -0.68
C ARG A 142 20.53 -15.86 -1.24
N SER A 143 19.96 -15.02 -2.10
CA SER A 143 20.72 -14.05 -2.90
C SER A 143 20.87 -12.70 -2.21
N ILE A 144 19.94 -12.35 -1.32
CA ILE A 144 19.88 -11.02 -0.71
C ILE A 144 20.30 -11.12 0.75
N PRO A 145 21.35 -10.40 1.21
CA PRO A 145 21.74 -10.43 2.62
C PRO A 145 20.59 -9.93 3.51
N PRO A 146 20.41 -10.47 4.72
CA PRO A 146 19.37 -9.99 5.63
C PRO A 146 19.73 -8.63 6.25
N LEU A 147 18.72 -7.92 6.78
CA LEU A 147 18.94 -6.84 7.74
C LEU A 147 19.35 -7.43 9.11
N SER A 148 19.76 -6.60 10.07
CA SER A 148 20.00 -7.09 11.44
C SER A 148 18.74 -7.72 12.02
N TYR A 149 18.91 -8.68 12.93
CA TYR A 149 17.78 -9.36 13.57
C TYR A 149 16.85 -8.37 14.30
N SER A 150 17.42 -7.39 15.00
CA SER A 150 16.65 -6.34 15.68
C SER A 150 15.82 -5.49 14.70
N ALA A 151 16.39 -5.12 13.55
CA ALA A 151 15.67 -4.37 12.53
C ALA A 151 14.53 -5.19 11.92
N GLN A 152 14.77 -6.47 11.63
CA GLN A 152 13.72 -7.36 11.10
C GLN A 152 12.56 -7.50 12.08
N THR A 153 12.85 -7.72 13.37
CA THR A 153 11.83 -7.83 14.43
C THR A 153 11.05 -6.54 14.61
N ALA A 154 11.74 -5.39 14.66
CA ALA A 154 11.09 -4.08 14.79
C ALA A 154 10.16 -3.80 13.59
N LEU A 155 10.63 -4.05 12.37
CA LEU A 155 9.82 -3.91 11.16
C LEU A 155 8.65 -4.89 11.13
N PHE A 156 8.81 -6.10 11.64
CA PHE A 156 7.74 -7.09 11.69
C PHE A 156 6.61 -6.63 12.61
N VAL A 157 6.95 -6.21 13.84
CA VAL A 157 5.99 -5.63 14.79
C VAL A 157 5.31 -4.41 14.18
N PHE A 158 6.07 -3.52 13.54
CA PHE A 158 5.54 -2.34 12.88
C PHE A 158 4.56 -2.69 11.74
N ASN A 159 4.90 -3.63 10.86
CA ASN A 159 4.03 -4.06 9.76
C ASN A 159 2.74 -4.69 10.29
N LEU A 160 2.86 -5.57 11.28
CA LEU A 160 1.70 -6.25 11.88
C LEU A 160 0.76 -5.25 12.57
N CYS A 161 1.30 -4.40 13.45
CA CYS A 161 0.51 -3.39 14.15
C CYS A 161 -0.05 -2.34 13.18
N GLY A 162 0.73 -1.91 12.18
CA GLY A 162 0.32 -0.92 11.19
C GLY A 162 -0.85 -1.40 10.35
N VAL A 163 -0.78 -2.61 9.81
CA VAL A 163 -1.88 -3.21 9.04
C VAL A 163 -3.09 -3.47 9.95
N GLY A 164 -2.88 -4.07 11.13
CA GLY A 164 -3.95 -4.32 12.09
C GLY A 164 -4.71 -3.05 12.50
N SER A 165 -3.99 -1.96 12.78
CA SER A 165 -4.61 -0.67 13.12
C SER A 165 -5.35 -0.05 11.93
N SER A 166 -4.80 -0.20 10.72
CA SER A 166 -5.42 0.32 9.49
C SER A 166 -6.76 -0.35 9.20
N VAL A 167 -6.87 -1.67 9.43
CA VAL A 167 -8.13 -2.40 9.29
C VAL A 167 -9.19 -1.85 10.25
N THR A 168 -8.82 -1.62 11.52
CA THR A 168 -9.74 -1.09 12.54
C THR A 168 -10.21 0.33 12.23
N LEU A 169 -9.36 1.17 11.61
CA LEU A 169 -9.75 2.53 11.25
C LEU A 169 -10.71 2.59 10.04
N VAL A 170 -10.79 1.52 9.25
CA VAL A 170 -11.60 1.47 8.03
C VAL A 170 -12.97 0.81 8.27
N LEU A 171 -13.14 0.04 9.35
CA LEU A 171 -14.40 -0.61 9.76
C LEU A 171 -15.13 0.22 10.82
#